data_AF-A0A7W9JCK2-F1
#
_entry.id   AF-A0A7W9JCK2-F1
#
_cell.length_a   1.000
_cell.length_b   1.000
_cell.length_c   1.000
_cell.angle_alpha   90.00
_cell.angle_beta   90.00
_cell.angle_gamma   90.00
#
_symmetry.space_group_name_H-M   'P 1'
#
loop_
_entity.id
_entity.type
_entity.pdbx_description
1 polymer ?
#
loop_
_entity_poly.entity_id
_entity_poly.type
_entity_poly.pdbx_seq_one_letter_code
_entity_poly.pdbx_strand_id
1 'polypeptide(L)'
;MPEARMSWRGATLCTRTVAMLQAAEKLAKVPFTIIQGSYNKGGVEASAGTHDGGGAVDLAADKLTAAQRRAVVLAMRQVGFAAWLRTPAQGNWPYHVHAIAAGDKDLSRGAAHQIAEYRRCKNGLANRGADDGPPGYYGMTWEIYLKYHPGTAPAAQAPPQPNTTISLGAMEYARTHDSMSGVWGADRAQVLAWAAHPKVAAIGKHETRPPAGVAWRVHFQQMTRKIQQKFKLPVTGRFDATTAAVMKRYGYKIIA
;
A
#
# COMPACT_ATOMS: atom_id res chain seq x y z
N MET A 1 0.36 -11.35 -10.53
CA MET A 1 -0.54 -10.21 -10.24
C MET A 1 0.13 -9.37 -9.17
N PRO A 2 0.25 -8.05 -9.37
CA PRO A 2 0.77 -7.13 -8.36
C PRO A 2 -0.05 -7.21 -7.06
N GLU A 3 0.57 -6.90 -5.93
CA GLU A 3 -0.14 -6.89 -4.66
C GLU A 3 -1.05 -5.67 -4.54
N ALA A 4 -2.18 -5.83 -3.84
CA ALA A 4 -3.11 -4.73 -3.62
C ALA A 4 -2.45 -3.68 -2.74
N ARG A 5 -2.38 -2.44 -3.24
CA ARG A 5 -1.80 -1.29 -2.54
C ARG A 5 -2.85 -0.61 -1.67
N MET A 6 -2.42 -0.05 -0.54
CA MET A 6 -3.25 0.75 0.35
C MET A 6 -2.42 1.84 1.02
N SER A 7 -3.09 2.91 1.46
CA SER A 7 -2.51 3.86 2.41
C SER A 7 -2.72 3.33 3.83
N TRP A 8 -1.66 3.21 4.61
CA TRP A 8 -1.69 2.77 6.00
C TRP A 8 -0.73 3.60 6.84
N ARG A 9 -1.23 4.24 7.91
CA ARG A 9 -0.48 5.14 8.80
C ARG A 9 0.36 6.19 8.06
N GLY A 10 -0.19 6.77 6.99
CA GLY A 10 0.45 7.83 6.21
C GLY A 10 1.42 7.37 5.12
N ALA A 11 1.60 6.05 4.95
CA ALA A 11 2.50 5.47 3.96
C ALA A 11 1.76 4.58 2.95
N THR A 12 2.24 4.53 1.70
CA THR A 12 1.76 3.57 0.70
C THR A 12 2.44 2.22 0.91
N LEU A 13 1.67 1.15 1.06
CA LEU A 13 2.16 -0.21 1.29
C LEU A 13 1.26 -1.23 0.55
N CYS A 14 1.73 -2.46 0.38
CA CYS A 14 0.86 -3.56 -0.04
C CYS A 14 0.19 -4.22 1.19
N THR A 15 -0.92 -4.92 0.95
CA THR A 15 -1.67 -5.63 1.99
C THR A 15 -0.84 -6.65 2.77
N ARG A 16 0.07 -7.38 2.09
CA ARG A 16 1.01 -8.31 2.72
C ARG A 16 1.93 -7.59 3.70
N THR A 17 2.54 -6.49 3.28
CA THR A 17 3.49 -5.74 4.11
C THR A 17 2.81 -5.18 5.35
N VAL A 18 1.57 -4.68 5.22
CA VAL A 18 0.77 -4.23 6.37
C VAL A 18 0.49 -5.39 7.35
N ALA A 19 0.10 -6.56 6.84
CA ALA A 19 -0.13 -7.74 7.67
C ALA A 19 1.12 -8.17 8.45
N MET A 20 2.27 -8.23 7.77
CA MET A 20 3.55 -8.56 8.39
C MET A 20 3.94 -7.50 9.45
N LEU A 21 3.74 -6.21 9.17
CA LEU A 21 4.00 -5.13 10.13
C LEU A 21 3.13 -5.25 11.39
N GLN A 22 1.85 -5.55 11.26
CA GLN A 22 0.95 -5.76 12.40
C GLN A 22 1.37 -6.96 13.25
N ALA A 23 1.81 -8.06 12.61
CA ALA A 23 2.31 -9.23 13.33
C ALA A 23 3.64 -8.91 14.06
N ALA A 24 4.58 -8.24 13.40
CA ALA A 24 5.83 -7.81 14.00
C ALA A 24 5.63 -6.83 15.15
N GLU A 25 4.72 -5.85 15.03
CA GLU A 25 4.40 -4.89 16.10
C GLU A 25 3.88 -5.60 17.36
N LYS A 26 3.03 -6.62 17.19
CA LYS A 26 2.53 -7.46 18.30
C LYS A 26 3.67 -8.24 18.99
N LEU A 27 4.59 -8.81 18.21
CA LEU A 27 5.74 -9.55 18.73
C LEU A 27 6.72 -8.62 19.46
N ALA A 28 7.00 -7.45 18.88
CA ALA A 28 7.93 -6.47 19.43
C ALA A 28 7.39 -5.79 20.70
N LYS A 29 6.06 -5.73 20.88
CA LYS A 29 5.38 -5.00 21.96
C LYS A 29 5.79 -3.52 22.02
N VAL A 30 6.11 -2.95 20.86
CA VAL A 30 6.54 -1.56 20.67
C VAL A 30 5.75 -1.00 19.48
N PRO A 31 5.12 0.17 19.59
CA PRO A 31 4.41 0.78 18.47
C PRO A 31 5.39 1.20 17.37
N PHE A 32 5.02 0.96 16.12
CA PHE A 32 5.81 1.28 14.94
C PHE A 32 5.35 2.60 14.33
N THR A 33 6.32 3.50 14.11
CA THR A 33 6.14 4.73 13.34
C THR A 33 6.83 4.56 12.00
N ILE A 34 6.08 4.61 10.90
CA ILE A 34 6.64 4.51 9.56
C ILE A 34 7.21 5.88 9.16
N ILE A 35 8.47 5.89 8.73
CA ILE A 35 9.12 7.08 8.16
C ILE A 35 9.12 7.04 6.63
N GLN A 36 9.14 5.84 6.04
CA GLN A 36 9.06 5.67 4.58
C GLN A 36 8.34 4.38 4.22
N GLY A 37 7.38 4.48 3.29
CA GLY A 37 6.62 3.34 2.76
C GLY A 37 7.23 2.73 1.50
N SER A 38 6.48 1.80 0.90
CA SER A 38 6.75 1.20 -0.41
C SER A 38 6.27 2.12 -1.54
N TYR A 39 6.61 1.76 -2.78
CA TYR A 39 6.21 2.45 -4.01
C TYR A 39 6.57 3.95 -4.05
N ASN A 40 7.67 4.32 -3.41
CA ASN A 40 8.16 5.69 -3.29
C ASN A 40 9.22 6.01 -4.35
N LYS A 41 8.89 5.77 -5.63
CA LYS A 41 9.86 5.89 -6.73
C LYS A 41 10.44 7.29 -6.83
N GLY A 42 11.75 7.41 -6.64
CA GLY A 42 12.47 8.69 -6.69
C GLY A 42 12.14 9.65 -5.55
N GLY A 43 11.42 9.20 -4.51
CA GLY A 43 11.02 10.06 -3.39
C GLY A 43 12.14 10.31 -2.37
N VAL A 44 13.12 9.40 -2.27
CA VAL A 44 14.30 9.55 -1.40
C VAL A 44 15.53 9.03 -2.13
N GLU A 45 16.42 9.95 -2.51
CA GLU A 45 17.67 9.63 -3.22
C GLU A 45 18.56 8.67 -2.42
N ALA A 46 18.64 8.88 -1.11
CA ALA A 46 19.42 8.05 -0.20
C ALA A 46 18.97 6.58 -0.13
N SER A 47 17.73 6.28 -0.53
CA SER A 47 17.22 4.90 -0.58
C SER A 47 17.70 4.14 -1.83
N ALA A 48 18.37 4.78 -2.79
CA ALA A 48 18.90 4.14 -4.00
C ALA A 48 17.88 3.26 -4.75
N GLY A 49 16.60 3.68 -4.73
CA GLY A 49 15.49 3.00 -5.39
C GLY A 49 14.96 1.73 -4.70
N THR A 50 15.40 1.40 -3.48
CA THR A 50 14.91 0.19 -2.77
C THR A 50 13.40 0.26 -2.51
N HIS A 51 12.86 1.45 -2.25
CA HIS A 51 11.43 1.69 -2.03
C HIS A 51 10.61 1.89 -3.30
N ASP A 52 11.18 1.78 -4.51
CA ASP A 52 10.45 2.03 -5.77
C ASP A 52 9.32 1.02 -6.02
N GLY A 53 9.38 -0.14 -5.38
CA GLY A 53 8.42 -1.25 -5.47
C GLY A 53 7.74 -1.57 -4.14
N GLY A 54 7.13 -2.75 -4.05
CA GLY A 54 6.51 -3.29 -2.84
C GLY A 54 7.51 -3.79 -1.80
N GLY A 55 7.01 -4.15 -0.63
CA GLY A 55 7.77 -4.85 0.42
C GLY A 55 8.68 -4.01 1.30
N ALA A 56 9.19 -2.87 0.83
CA ALA A 56 10.13 -2.02 1.56
C ALA A 56 9.44 -1.05 2.53
N VAL A 57 9.97 -0.93 3.74
CA VAL A 57 9.48 -0.02 4.79
C VAL A 57 10.62 0.40 5.70
N ASP A 58 10.61 1.67 6.10
CA ASP A 58 11.48 2.20 7.15
C ASP A 58 10.66 2.59 8.37
N LEU A 59 11.14 2.21 9.56
CA LEU A 59 10.52 2.53 10.85
C LEU A 59 11.43 3.43 11.68
N ALA A 60 10.87 4.46 12.30
CA ALA A 60 11.61 5.32 13.23
C ALA A 60 12.15 4.48 14.40
N ALA A 61 13.41 4.68 14.76
CA ALA A 61 14.05 4.00 15.87
C ALA A 61 14.88 4.93 16.78
N ASP A 62 14.88 6.23 16.49
CA ASP A 62 15.57 7.28 17.23
C ASP A 62 15.17 7.32 18.71
N LYS A 63 13.87 7.24 19.00
CA LYS A 63 13.31 7.27 20.36
C LYS A 63 13.30 5.91 21.07
N LEU A 64 13.70 4.84 20.38
CA LEU A 64 13.72 3.49 20.95
C LEU A 64 15.02 3.25 21.73
N THR A 65 14.92 2.52 22.84
CA THR A 65 16.10 2.00 23.55
C THR A 65 16.80 0.93 22.72
N ALA A 66 18.08 0.64 23.03
CA ALA A 66 18.81 -0.41 22.33
C ALA A 66 18.10 -1.79 22.37
N ALA A 67 17.50 -2.13 23.51
CA ALA A 67 16.73 -3.36 23.68
C ALA A 67 15.47 -3.36 22.80
N GLN A 68 14.75 -2.24 22.72
CA GLN A 68 13.59 -2.10 21.84
C GLN A 68 13.99 -2.19 20.36
N ARG A 69 15.05 -1.49 19.94
CA ARG A 69 15.57 -1.59 18.56
C ARG A 69 15.87 -3.04 18.18
N ARG A 70 16.55 -3.77 19.07
CA ARG A 70 16.84 -5.20 18.92
C ARG A 70 15.56 -6.02 18.81
N ALA A 71 14.57 -5.79 19.67
CA ALA A 71 13.29 -6.49 19.66
C ALA A 71 12.51 -6.25 18.36
N VAL A 72 12.49 -5.00 17.86
CA VAL A 72 11.84 -4.65 16.59
C VAL A 72 12.48 -5.40 15.43
N VAL A 73 13.81 -5.34 15.28
CA VAL A 73 14.51 -6.05 14.18
C VAL A 73 14.24 -7.55 14.26
N LEU A 74 14.33 -8.15 15.45
CA LEU A 74 14.08 -9.58 15.63
C LEU A 74 12.64 -9.96 15.27
N ALA A 75 11.65 -9.19 15.71
CA ALA A 75 10.24 -9.42 15.39
C ALA A 75 9.95 -9.30 13.88
N MET A 76 10.56 -8.32 13.20
CA MET A 76 10.44 -8.18 11.76
C MET A 76 11.05 -9.38 11.03
N ARG A 77 12.23 -9.84 11.46
CA ARG A 77 12.89 -11.04 10.91
C ARG A 77 12.04 -12.30 11.12
N GLN A 78 11.42 -12.45 12.30
CA GLN A 78 10.54 -13.57 12.65
C GLN A 78 9.34 -13.71 11.72
N VAL A 79 8.76 -12.61 11.26
CA VAL A 79 7.63 -12.63 10.32
C VAL A 79 8.06 -12.67 8.85
N GLY A 80 9.36 -12.71 8.57
CA GLY A 80 9.90 -12.88 7.21
C GLY A 80 10.32 -11.59 6.50
N PHE A 81 10.60 -10.50 7.23
CA PHE A 81 11.36 -9.39 6.66
C PHE A 81 12.86 -9.71 6.63
N ALA A 82 13.54 -9.30 5.56
CA ALA A 82 14.95 -8.96 5.64
C ALA A 82 15.05 -7.58 6.31
N ALA A 83 15.52 -7.52 7.56
CA ALA A 83 15.46 -6.30 8.38
C ALA A 83 16.79 -5.99 9.07
N TRP A 84 17.18 -4.71 9.06
CA TRP A 84 18.40 -4.20 9.68
C TRP A 84 18.12 -2.94 10.49
N LEU A 85 18.83 -2.77 11.60
CA LEU A 85 18.92 -1.46 12.23
C LEU A 85 19.93 -0.63 11.44
N ARG A 86 19.53 0.56 11.02
CA ARG A 86 20.42 1.57 10.46
C ARG A 86 20.83 2.55 11.55
N THR A 87 22.11 2.91 11.55
CA THR A 87 22.71 3.82 12.53
C THR A 87 23.29 5.05 11.84
N PRO A 88 23.46 6.19 12.55
CA PRO A 88 24.11 7.38 11.99
C PRO A 88 25.55 7.17 11.53
N ALA A 89 26.21 6.09 11.96
CA ALA A 89 27.57 5.76 11.50
C ALA A 89 27.59 5.10 10.11
N GLN A 90 26.46 4.57 9.64
CA GLN A 90 26.34 3.88 8.36
C GLN A 90 25.93 4.82 7.21
N GLY A 91 25.54 6.05 7.53
CA GLY A 91 25.10 7.08 6.60
C GLY A 91 24.52 8.28 7.35
N ASN A 92 24.25 9.37 6.66
CA ASN A 92 23.67 10.58 7.25
C ASN A 92 22.15 10.41 7.52
N TRP A 93 21.79 9.42 8.34
CA TRP A 93 20.43 9.05 8.66
C TRP A 93 20.26 8.91 10.18
N PRO A 94 19.10 9.27 10.75
CA PRO A 94 18.78 8.92 12.13
C PRO A 94 18.67 7.40 12.28
N TYR A 95 18.64 6.94 13.53
CA TYR A 95 18.30 5.53 13.80
C TYR A 95 16.94 5.18 13.19
N HIS A 96 16.94 4.16 12.35
CA HIS A 96 15.72 3.60 11.78
C HIS A 96 15.89 2.10 11.51
N VAL A 97 14.80 1.35 11.48
CA VAL A 97 14.82 -0.03 11.02
C VAL A 97 14.43 -0.05 9.55
N HIS A 98 15.35 -0.49 8.69
CA HIS A 98 15.09 -0.72 7.28
C HIS A 98 14.70 -2.18 7.07
N ALA A 99 13.58 -2.44 6.40
CA ALA A 99 13.08 -3.78 6.22
C ALA A 99 12.43 -4.01 4.86
N ILE A 100 12.55 -5.23 4.35
CA ILE A 100 11.99 -5.66 3.07
C ILE A 100 11.26 -6.99 3.24
N ALA A 101 9.98 -7.03 2.89
CA ALA A 101 9.15 -8.23 2.97
C ALA A 101 9.66 -9.30 1.99
N ALA A 102 10.26 -10.37 2.50
CA ALA A 102 10.76 -11.44 1.65
C ALA A 102 9.59 -12.13 0.92
N GLY A 103 9.74 -12.29 -0.40
CA GLY A 103 8.72 -12.92 -1.25
C GLY A 103 7.59 -11.98 -1.71
N ASP A 104 7.67 -10.68 -1.43
CA ASP A 104 6.78 -9.71 -2.06
C ASP A 104 6.93 -9.74 -3.59
N LYS A 105 5.81 -9.67 -4.31
CA LYS A 105 5.77 -9.84 -5.78
C LYS A 105 6.09 -8.57 -6.55
N ASP A 106 6.09 -7.42 -5.88
CA ASP A 106 6.30 -6.10 -6.47
C ASP A 106 7.66 -5.49 -6.08
N LEU A 107 8.59 -6.29 -5.54
CA LEU A 107 9.92 -5.80 -5.12
C LEU A 107 10.62 -4.99 -6.22
N SER A 108 11.23 -3.88 -5.82
CA SER A 108 12.19 -3.20 -6.68
C SER A 108 13.43 -4.07 -6.90
N ARG A 109 14.22 -3.78 -7.94
CA ARG A 109 15.50 -4.46 -8.18
C ARG A 109 16.46 -4.29 -7.00
N GLY A 110 16.51 -3.11 -6.39
CA GLY A 110 17.34 -2.82 -5.22
C GLY A 110 16.89 -3.64 -4.00
N ALA A 111 15.59 -3.71 -3.74
CA ALA A 111 15.04 -4.48 -2.63
C ALA A 111 15.28 -5.99 -2.80
N ALA A 112 15.10 -6.53 -4.02
CA ALA A 112 15.41 -7.92 -4.32
C ALA A 112 16.89 -8.25 -4.10
N HIS A 113 17.81 -7.34 -4.48
CA HIS A 113 19.23 -7.49 -4.20
C HIS A 113 19.53 -7.51 -2.70
N GLN A 114 18.93 -6.61 -1.91
CA GLN A 114 19.13 -6.58 -0.47
C GLN A 114 18.60 -7.85 0.23
N ILE A 115 17.49 -8.43 -0.22
CA ILE A 115 17.05 -9.75 0.28
C ILE A 115 18.08 -10.84 -0.04
N ALA A 116 18.68 -10.82 -1.23
CA ALA A 116 19.71 -11.80 -1.57
C ALA A 116 20.96 -11.64 -0.70
N GLU A 117 21.35 -10.40 -0.37
CA GLU A 117 22.42 -10.10 0.58
C GLU A 117 22.06 -10.56 2.01
N TYR A 118 20.83 -10.31 2.46
CA TYR A 118 20.35 -10.78 3.76
C TYR A 118 20.49 -12.30 3.91
N ARG A 119 20.10 -13.07 2.88
CA ARG A 119 20.25 -14.53 2.84
C ARG A 119 21.71 -15.00 2.91
N ARG A 120 22.65 -14.13 2.56
CA ARG A 120 24.10 -14.35 2.67
C ARG A 120 24.70 -13.77 3.98
N CYS A 121 23.86 -13.44 4.95
CA CYS A 121 24.22 -12.82 6.23
C CYS A 121 24.96 -11.48 6.05
N LYS A 122 24.55 -10.68 5.06
CA LYS A 122 25.11 -9.35 4.74
C LYS A 122 24.15 -8.23 5.13
N ASN A 123 24.69 -7.02 5.29
CA ASN A 123 23.97 -5.83 5.74
C ASN A 123 23.12 -5.13 4.67
N GLY A 124 23.16 -5.60 3.42
CA GLY A 124 22.42 -5.02 2.28
C GLY A 124 22.90 -3.64 1.82
N LEU A 125 24.01 -3.12 2.35
CA LEU A 125 24.59 -1.84 1.92
C LEU A 125 25.60 -2.07 0.79
N ALA A 126 26.02 -0.97 0.13
CA ALA A 126 26.97 -1.01 -0.99
C ALA A 126 28.30 -1.69 -0.63
N ASN A 127 28.73 -1.58 0.63
CA ASN A 127 29.97 -2.20 1.12
C ASN A 127 29.87 -3.72 1.31
N ARG A 128 28.67 -4.31 1.23
CA ARG A 128 28.41 -5.76 1.44
C ARG A 128 29.03 -6.30 2.73
N GLY A 129 29.04 -5.45 3.77
CA GLY A 129 29.50 -5.79 5.09
C GLY A 129 28.67 -6.92 5.70
N ALA A 130 29.20 -7.57 6.75
CA ALA A 130 28.45 -8.53 7.53
C ALA A 130 27.20 -7.88 8.14
N ASP A 131 26.12 -8.63 8.25
CA ASP A 131 24.94 -8.23 9.02
C ASP A 131 25.30 -8.12 10.51
N ASP A 132 25.03 -6.95 11.10
CA ASP A 132 25.29 -6.60 12.50
C ASP A 132 24.04 -6.71 13.39
N GLY A 133 22.93 -7.19 12.84
CA GLY A 133 21.67 -7.39 13.54
C GLY A 133 21.58 -8.67 14.38
N PRO A 134 20.42 -8.91 15.03
CA PRO A 134 20.12 -10.18 15.71
C PRO A 134 20.22 -11.36 14.75
N PRO A 135 21.06 -12.38 15.01
CA PRO A 135 21.23 -13.48 14.07
C PRO A 135 19.96 -14.33 13.94
N GLY A 136 19.78 -14.94 12.76
CA GLY A 136 18.71 -15.90 12.50
C GLY A 136 17.66 -15.39 11.49
N TYR A 137 16.75 -16.28 11.12
CA TYR A 137 15.62 -16.00 10.20
C TYR A 137 16.02 -15.53 8.79
N TYR A 138 17.25 -15.81 8.33
CA TYR A 138 17.74 -15.44 7.00
C TYR A 138 16.93 -16.08 5.85
N GLY A 139 16.33 -17.25 6.11
CA GLY A 139 15.42 -17.94 5.18
C GLY A 139 13.94 -17.82 5.54
N MET A 140 13.59 -17.04 6.55
CA MET A 140 12.20 -16.90 6.99
C MET A 140 11.39 -16.13 5.95
N THR A 141 10.15 -16.56 5.74
CA THR A 141 9.18 -15.88 4.88
C THR A 141 7.87 -15.76 5.62
N TRP A 142 6.99 -14.89 5.13
CA TRP A 142 5.65 -14.76 5.69
C TRP A 142 4.89 -16.08 5.65
N GLU A 143 5.01 -16.82 4.54
CA GLU A 143 4.37 -18.13 4.35
C GLU A 143 4.81 -19.14 5.41
N ILE A 144 6.11 -19.19 5.70
CA ILE A 144 6.65 -20.05 6.77
C ILE A 144 6.09 -19.60 8.11
N TYR A 145 6.10 -18.29 8.40
CA TYR A 145 5.57 -17.77 9.65
C TYR A 145 4.09 -18.14 9.85
N LEU A 146 3.26 -17.96 8.83
CA LEU A 146 1.83 -18.32 8.85
C LEU A 146 1.59 -19.81 9.05
N LYS A 147 2.42 -20.67 8.45
CA LYS A 147 2.34 -22.12 8.64
C LYS A 147 2.44 -22.50 10.12
N TYR A 148 3.27 -21.81 10.88
CA TYR A 148 3.46 -22.04 12.32
C TYR A 148 2.58 -21.16 13.22
N HIS A 149 1.91 -20.15 12.64
CA HIS A 149 1.03 -19.22 13.35
C HIS A 149 -0.27 -19.01 12.57
N PRO A 150 -1.12 -20.05 12.43
CA PRO A 150 -2.31 -19.99 11.58
C PRO A 150 -3.33 -18.93 12.03
N GLY A 151 -3.32 -18.54 13.32
CA GLY A 151 -4.12 -17.43 13.87
C GLY A 151 -3.51 -16.04 13.71
N THR A 152 -2.28 -15.93 13.20
CA THR A 152 -1.60 -14.64 12.93
C THR A 152 -1.65 -14.26 11.45
N ALA A 153 -2.12 -15.15 10.59
CA ALA A 153 -2.65 -14.73 9.31
C ALA A 153 -3.71 -13.67 9.57
N PRO A 154 -3.66 -12.51 8.88
CA PRO A 154 -4.90 -11.83 8.61
C PRO A 154 -5.81 -12.91 8.06
N ALA A 155 -6.94 -13.18 8.72
CA ALA A 155 -8.00 -14.01 8.17
C ALA A 155 -8.06 -13.67 6.69
N ALA A 156 -7.79 -14.66 5.81
CA ALA A 156 -7.50 -14.47 4.38
C ALA A 156 -8.19 -13.20 3.90
N GLN A 157 -7.42 -12.10 3.78
CA GLN A 157 -8.03 -10.76 3.80
C GLN A 157 -9.13 -10.78 2.77
N ALA A 158 -10.38 -10.71 3.25
CA ALA A 158 -11.49 -10.31 2.41
C ALA A 158 -10.98 -9.07 1.69
N PRO A 159 -11.12 -8.99 0.36
CA PRO A 159 -10.58 -7.89 -0.44
C PRO A 159 -10.85 -6.59 0.33
N PRO A 160 -9.85 -5.68 0.44
CA PRO A 160 -9.94 -4.51 1.30
C PRO A 160 -11.34 -3.96 1.18
N GLN A 161 -12.07 -3.85 2.31
CA GLN A 161 -13.47 -3.45 2.31
C GLN A 161 -13.60 -2.32 1.30
N PRO A 162 -14.40 -2.49 0.23
CA PRO A 162 -14.41 -1.54 -0.87
C PRO A 162 -14.53 -0.17 -0.24
N ASN A 163 -13.64 0.78 -0.56
CA ASN A 163 -13.79 2.11 -0.01
C ASN A 163 -15.16 2.62 -0.47
N THR A 164 -16.12 2.60 0.44
CA THR A 164 -17.50 2.97 0.15
C THR A 164 -17.68 4.48 0.26
N THR A 165 -16.60 5.25 0.38
CA THR A 165 -16.68 6.70 0.48
C THR A 165 -16.60 7.34 -0.91
N ILE A 166 -17.56 8.23 -1.21
CA ILE A 166 -17.60 9.04 -2.44
C ILE A 166 -17.56 10.52 -2.01
N SER A 167 -16.53 11.26 -2.42
CA SER A 167 -16.47 12.72 -2.24
C SER A 167 -17.11 13.43 -3.43
N LEU A 168 -18.05 14.34 -3.16
CA LEU A 168 -18.69 15.15 -4.20
C LEU A 168 -17.68 16.09 -4.87
N GLY A 169 -16.81 16.75 -4.09
CA GLY A 169 -15.73 17.57 -4.64
C GLY A 169 -14.81 16.78 -5.58
N ALA A 170 -14.48 15.55 -5.21
CA ALA A 170 -13.62 14.69 -6.01
C ALA A 170 -14.31 14.23 -7.32
N MET A 171 -15.63 14.06 -7.32
CA MET A 171 -16.39 13.74 -8.55
C MET A 171 -16.57 14.93 -9.48
N GLU A 172 -16.70 16.14 -8.93
CA GLU A 172 -16.68 17.35 -9.73
C GLU A 172 -15.30 17.57 -10.38
N TYR A 173 -14.23 17.28 -9.64
CA TYR A 173 -12.87 17.32 -10.16
C TYR A 173 -12.67 16.30 -11.28
N ALA A 174 -13.12 15.05 -11.09
CA ALA A 174 -13.05 13.99 -12.09
C ALA A 174 -13.81 14.31 -13.39
N ARG A 175 -14.89 15.10 -13.29
CA ARG A 175 -15.67 15.57 -14.44
C ARG A 175 -14.89 16.53 -15.33
N THR A 176 -13.92 17.26 -14.75
CA THR A 176 -13.27 18.40 -15.40
C THR A 176 -11.79 18.17 -15.70
N HIS A 177 -11.14 17.22 -15.01
CA HIS A 177 -9.69 16.99 -15.08
C HIS A 177 -9.34 15.56 -15.50
N ASP A 178 -8.25 15.42 -16.25
CA ASP A 178 -7.75 14.09 -16.64
C ASP A 178 -6.80 13.49 -15.60
N SER A 179 -6.05 14.32 -14.88
CA SER A 179 -5.16 13.91 -13.79
C SER A 179 -5.98 13.61 -12.54
N MET A 180 -5.85 12.40 -11.99
CA MET A 180 -6.41 12.06 -10.68
C MET A 180 -5.33 11.30 -9.90
N SER A 181 -4.55 12.07 -9.14
CA SER A 181 -3.41 11.59 -8.34
C SER A 181 -3.77 11.22 -6.91
N GLY A 182 -5.05 11.32 -6.52
CA GLY A 182 -5.51 11.06 -5.15
C GLY A 182 -5.61 12.29 -4.25
N VAL A 183 -5.21 13.48 -4.71
CA VAL A 183 -5.49 14.74 -4.01
C VAL A 183 -7.02 14.95 -3.99
N TRP A 184 -7.60 15.18 -2.82
CA TRP A 184 -9.05 15.23 -2.53
C TRP A 184 -9.81 13.90 -2.50
N GLY A 185 -9.13 12.75 -2.41
CA GLY A 185 -9.81 11.46 -2.23
C GLY A 185 -10.49 10.89 -3.48
N ALA A 186 -10.14 11.38 -4.67
CA ALA A 186 -10.37 10.68 -5.94
C ALA A 186 -9.03 10.20 -6.51
N ASP A 187 -8.64 8.99 -6.13
CA ASP A 187 -7.70 8.23 -6.95
C ASP A 187 -8.48 7.51 -8.08
N ARG A 188 -7.84 7.31 -9.24
CA ARG A 188 -8.50 6.68 -10.40
C ARG A 188 -8.98 5.26 -10.10
N ALA A 189 -8.28 4.50 -9.26
CA ALA A 189 -8.67 3.13 -8.93
C ALA A 189 -9.92 3.11 -8.04
N GLN A 190 -10.06 4.10 -7.17
CA GLN A 190 -11.22 4.35 -6.35
C GLN A 190 -12.38 4.75 -7.25
N VAL A 191 -12.24 5.77 -8.12
CA VAL A 191 -13.17 6.07 -9.25
C VAL A 191 -13.69 4.78 -9.93
N LEU A 192 -12.74 3.88 -10.13
CA LEU A 192 -12.89 2.53 -10.65
C LEU A 192 -13.93 1.67 -9.93
N ALA A 193 -13.69 1.52 -8.64
CA ALA A 193 -14.28 0.51 -7.80
C ALA A 193 -15.77 0.76 -7.50
N TRP A 194 -16.23 2.01 -7.38
CA TRP A 194 -17.66 2.29 -7.17
C TRP A 194 -18.47 2.21 -8.46
N ALA A 195 -17.91 2.67 -9.58
CA ALA A 195 -18.56 2.56 -10.87
C ALA A 195 -18.86 1.09 -11.24
N ALA A 196 -17.93 0.19 -10.93
CA ALA A 196 -18.02 -1.25 -11.20
C ALA A 196 -18.65 -2.07 -10.06
N HIS A 197 -19.23 -1.45 -9.04
CA HIS A 197 -19.74 -2.16 -7.88
C HIS A 197 -20.88 -3.13 -8.23
N PRO A 198 -20.91 -4.37 -7.72
CA PRO A 198 -21.90 -5.38 -8.11
C PRO A 198 -23.36 -4.96 -7.90
N LYS A 199 -23.64 -4.12 -6.88
CA LYS A 199 -24.99 -3.61 -6.63
C LYS A 199 -25.40 -2.46 -7.57
N VAL A 200 -24.43 -1.74 -8.13
CA VAL A 200 -24.65 -0.69 -9.13
C VAL A 200 -24.70 -1.33 -10.51
N ALA A 201 -23.67 -2.12 -10.87
CA ALA A 201 -23.52 -2.93 -12.08
C ALA A 201 -23.93 -2.21 -13.38
N ALA A 202 -23.67 -0.90 -13.46
CA ALA A 202 -23.92 -0.10 -14.66
C ALA A 202 -22.72 -0.10 -15.61
N ILE A 203 -21.52 -0.34 -15.06
CA ILE A 203 -20.24 -0.30 -15.76
C ILE A 203 -19.64 -1.71 -15.71
N GLY A 204 -19.37 -2.29 -16.87
CA GLY A 204 -18.67 -3.56 -17.00
C GLY A 204 -17.19 -3.43 -16.66
N LYS A 205 -16.54 -4.55 -16.30
CA LYS A 205 -15.10 -4.57 -15.96
C LYS A 205 -14.21 -3.99 -17.07
N HIS A 206 -14.55 -4.20 -18.33
CA HIS A 206 -13.82 -3.68 -19.50
C HIS A 206 -14.02 -2.17 -19.70
N GLU A 207 -15.06 -1.60 -19.10
CA GLU A 207 -15.44 -0.19 -19.18
C GLU A 207 -14.91 0.61 -17.99
N THR A 208 -14.13 -0.03 -17.12
CA THR A 208 -13.42 0.63 -16.00
C THR A 208 -12.14 1.30 -16.44
N ARG A 209 -11.86 1.38 -17.74
CA ARG A 209 -10.71 2.12 -18.25
C ARG A 209 -11.14 2.85 -19.51
N PRO A 210 -10.65 4.08 -19.73
CA PRO A 210 -10.87 4.75 -20.99
C PRO A 210 -10.26 3.91 -22.12
N PRO A 211 -10.95 3.79 -23.26
CA PRO A 211 -10.34 3.31 -24.49
C PRO A 211 -9.11 4.16 -24.85
N ALA A 212 -8.20 3.60 -25.64
CA ALA A 212 -7.03 4.32 -26.13
C ALA A 212 -7.46 5.64 -26.82
N GLY A 213 -6.80 6.75 -26.48
CA GLY A 213 -7.10 8.07 -27.01
C GLY A 213 -8.29 8.80 -26.35
N VAL A 214 -9.01 8.16 -25.43
CA VAL A 214 -10.13 8.81 -24.70
C VAL A 214 -9.61 9.47 -23.43
N ALA A 215 -9.85 10.78 -23.32
CA ALA A 215 -9.52 11.54 -22.12
C ALA A 215 -10.31 11.03 -20.90
N TRP A 216 -9.66 11.02 -19.73
CA TRP A 216 -10.25 10.42 -18.54
C TRP A 216 -11.55 11.14 -18.11
N ARG A 217 -11.58 12.48 -18.16
CA ARG A 217 -12.79 13.25 -17.82
C ARG A 217 -13.98 12.88 -18.72
N VAL A 218 -13.72 12.59 -20.00
CA VAL A 218 -14.74 12.21 -20.98
C VAL A 218 -15.29 10.82 -20.64
N HIS A 219 -14.39 9.88 -20.38
CA HIS A 219 -14.76 8.54 -19.93
C HIS A 219 -15.56 8.56 -18.62
N PHE A 220 -15.17 9.39 -17.66
CA PHE A 220 -15.88 9.57 -16.39
C PHE A 220 -17.31 10.08 -16.59
N GLN A 221 -17.51 11.09 -17.44
CA GLN A 221 -18.84 11.60 -17.78
C GLN A 221 -19.69 10.51 -18.45
N GLN A 222 -19.11 9.70 -19.33
CA GLN A 222 -19.81 8.58 -19.98
C GLN A 222 -20.25 7.51 -18.98
N MET A 223 -19.37 7.13 -18.03
CA MET A 223 -19.74 6.21 -16.97
C MET A 223 -20.87 6.76 -16.10
N THR A 224 -20.80 8.05 -15.75
CA THR A 224 -21.85 8.71 -14.97
C THR A 224 -23.19 8.71 -15.71
N ARG A 225 -23.19 8.97 -17.02
CA ARG A 225 -24.40 8.89 -17.86
C ARG A 225 -25.01 7.49 -17.85
N LYS A 226 -24.19 6.43 -17.91
CA LYS A 226 -24.68 5.04 -17.85
C LYS A 226 -25.32 4.70 -16.52
N ILE A 227 -24.73 5.16 -15.41
CA ILE A 227 -25.33 5.03 -14.08
C ILE A 227 -26.68 5.75 -14.05
N GLN A 228 -26.74 7.00 -14.51
CA GLN A 228 -27.98 7.78 -14.55
C GLN A 228 -29.06 7.10 -15.39
N GLN A 229 -28.71 6.61 -16.58
CA GLN A 229 -29.61 5.85 -17.45
C GLN A 229 -30.13 4.59 -16.75
N LYS A 230 -29.25 3.81 -16.12
CA LYS A 230 -29.62 2.58 -15.40
C LYS A 230 -30.65 2.85 -14.30
N PHE A 231 -30.47 3.94 -13.56
CA PHE A 231 -31.34 4.32 -12.44
C PHE A 231 -32.46 5.30 -12.82
N LYS A 232 -32.68 5.52 -14.14
CA LYS A 232 -33.71 6.43 -14.67
C LYS A 232 -33.63 7.85 -14.07
N LEU A 233 -32.41 8.33 -13.84
CA LEU A 233 -32.10 9.69 -13.41
C LEU A 233 -31.92 10.62 -14.63
N PRO A 234 -31.99 11.96 -14.45
CA PRO A 234 -31.58 12.90 -15.48
C PRO A 234 -30.14 12.62 -15.96
N VAL A 235 -29.96 12.48 -17.28
CA VAL A 235 -28.68 12.08 -17.90
C VAL A 235 -27.80 13.31 -18.14
N THR A 236 -27.20 13.82 -17.07
CA THR A 236 -26.35 15.02 -17.09
C THR A 236 -24.88 14.70 -17.32
N GLY A 237 -24.43 13.49 -17.01
CA GLY A 237 -23.00 13.13 -16.94
C GLY A 237 -22.25 13.80 -15.79
N ARG A 238 -22.97 14.47 -14.89
CA ARG A 238 -22.45 15.04 -13.64
C ARG A 238 -22.86 14.16 -12.48
N PHE A 239 -21.91 13.84 -11.59
CA PHE A 239 -22.22 13.12 -10.37
C PHE A 239 -22.80 14.08 -9.33
N ASP A 240 -24.11 14.26 -9.38
CA ASP A 240 -24.85 15.19 -8.53
C ASP A 240 -25.50 14.51 -7.30
N ALA A 241 -26.24 15.27 -6.50
CA ALA A 241 -26.93 14.77 -5.32
C ALA A 241 -27.89 13.61 -5.61
N THR A 242 -28.51 13.57 -6.80
CA THR A 242 -29.43 12.49 -7.18
C THR A 242 -28.68 11.20 -7.46
N THR A 243 -27.54 11.30 -8.15
CA THR A 243 -26.65 10.16 -8.42
C THR A 243 -26.00 9.68 -7.11
N ALA A 244 -25.61 10.60 -6.23
CA ALA A 244 -25.07 10.30 -4.91
C ALA A 244 -26.09 9.60 -4.00
N ALA A 245 -27.37 9.99 -4.05
CA ALA A 245 -28.44 9.36 -3.28
C ALA A 245 -28.65 7.90 -3.67
N VAL A 246 -28.52 7.56 -4.96
CA VAL A 246 -28.53 6.16 -5.42
C VAL A 246 -27.37 5.39 -4.81
N MET A 247 -26.14 5.93 -4.87
CA MET A 247 -24.98 5.25 -4.28
C MET A 247 -25.16 5.05 -2.77
N LYS A 248 -25.72 6.03 -2.07
CA LYS A 248 -26.01 5.91 -0.62
C LYS A 248 -26.91 4.73 -0.28
N ARG A 249 -27.94 4.46 -1.11
CA ARG A 249 -28.82 3.29 -0.95
C ARG A 249 -28.08 1.95 -1.06
N TYR A 250 -26.96 1.93 -1.78
CA TYR A 250 -26.14 0.73 -1.99
C TYR A 250 -24.95 0.62 -1.03
N GLY A 251 -24.93 1.42 0.04
CA GLY A 251 -23.95 1.33 1.12
C GLY A 251 -22.77 2.29 0.99
N TYR A 252 -22.84 3.26 0.07
CA TYR A 252 -21.81 4.30 -0.05
C TYR A 252 -22.02 5.44 0.96
N LYS A 253 -20.94 5.83 1.64
CA LYS A 253 -20.87 7.05 2.44
C LYS A 253 -20.53 8.23 1.53
N ILE A 254 -21.43 9.19 1.42
CA ILE A 254 -21.18 10.43 0.66
C ILE A 254 -20.53 11.45 1.60
N ILE A 255 -19.44 12.06 1.18
CA ILE A 255 -18.78 13.18 1.85
C ILE A 255 -18.74 14.39 0.92
N ALA A 256 -18.74 15.59 1.49
CA ALA A 256 -18.61 16.83 0.74
C ALA A 256 -17.23 16.89 0.06
#